data_AF-A0A6B1FLJ8-F1
#
_entry.id   AF-A0A6B1FLJ8-F1
#
_cell.length_a   1.000
_cell.length_b   1.000
_cell.length_c   1.000
_cell.angle_alpha   90.00
_cell.angle_beta   90.00
_cell.angle_gamma   90.00
#
_symmetry.space_group_name_H-M   'P 1'
#
loop_
_entity.id
_entity.type
_entity.pdbx_description
1 polymer ?
#
loop_
_entity_poly.entity_id
_entity_poly.type
_entity_poly.pdbx_seq_one_letter_code
_entity_poly.pdbx_strand_id
1 'polypeptide(L)'
;MGMDADAVKTYRHVLYRYPQSPGAHYGLAFILLRQGSEGEAIEHLEAFLAEKPSDEQAKDHVAHAEATLSKLRGEGMDGQDDPQ
;
A
#
# COMPACT_ATOMS: atom_id res chain seq x y z
N MET A 1 14.67 -4.06 -14.11
CA MET A 1 13.72 -3.08 -13.52
C MET A 1 12.58 -2.92 -14.51
N GLY A 2 11.35 -3.25 -14.14
CA GLY A 2 10.21 -3.28 -15.08
C GLY A 2 9.02 -4.14 -14.64
N MET A 3 9.21 -5.04 -13.66
CA MET A 3 8.12 -5.87 -13.12
C MET A 3 7.11 -5.05 -12.30
N ASP A 4 7.55 -3.92 -11.74
CA ASP A 4 6.74 -3.04 -10.90
C ASP A 4 5.61 -2.36 -11.69
N ALA A 5 5.90 -1.92 -12.91
CA ALA A 5 4.93 -1.22 -13.75
C ALA A 5 3.79 -2.12 -14.24
N ASP A 6 4.10 -3.36 -14.64
CA ASP A 6 3.08 -4.33 -15.04
C ASP A 6 2.26 -4.82 -13.85
N ALA A 7 2.87 -4.98 -12.69
CA ALA A 7 2.16 -5.35 -11.47
C ALA A 7 1.20 -4.23 -11.01
N VAL A 8 1.61 -2.96 -11.06
CA VAL A 8 0.73 -1.81 -10.78
C VAL A 8 -0.49 -1.81 -11.71
N LYS A 9 -0.29 -2.01 -13.02
CA LYS A 9 -1.41 -2.10 -13.99
C LYS A 9 -2.35 -3.25 -13.64
N THR A 10 -1.79 -4.41 -13.28
CA THR A 10 -2.56 -5.60 -12.91
C THR A 10 -3.40 -5.33 -11.66
N TYR A 11 -2.82 -4.80 -10.60
CA TYR A 11 -3.55 -4.48 -9.37
C TYR A 11 -4.61 -3.40 -9.60
N ARG A 12 -4.32 -2.37 -10.40
CA ARG A 12 -5.32 -1.37 -10.79
C ARG A 12 -6.49 -1.98 -11.55
N HIS A 13 -6.24 -2.93 -12.45
CA HIS A 13 -7.31 -3.63 -13.15
C HIS A 13 -8.15 -4.50 -12.20
N VAL A 14 -7.52 -5.13 -11.20
CA VAL A 14 -8.23 -5.84 -10.13
C VAL A 14 -9.09 -4.87 -9.35
N LEU A 15 -8.56 -3.72 -8.92
CA LEU A 15 -9.31 -2.69 -8.18
C LEU A 15 -10.46 -2.10 -9.00
N TYR A 16 -10.31 -2.00 -10.33
CA TYR A 16 -11.39 -1.57 -11.21
C TYR A 16 -12.58 -2.53 -11.15
N ARG A 17 -12.34 -3.85 -11.03
CA ARG A 17 -13.41 -4.87 -10.95
C ARG A 17 -13.83 -5.17 -9.51
N TYR A 18 -12.91 -5.07 -8.57
CA TYR A 18 -13.05 -5.39 -7.16
C TYR A 18 -12.43 -4.26 -6.34
N PRO A 19 -13.15 -3.12 -6.20
CA PRO A 19 -12.64 -1.93 -5.53
C PRO A 19 -12.39 -2.12 -4.03
N GLN A 20 -12.90 -3.21 -3.46
CA GLN A 20 -12.74 -3.58 -2.07
C GLN A 20 -11.80 -4.79 -1.90
N SER A 21 -10.92 -5.05 -2.87
CA SER A 21 -10.02 -6.21 -2.78
C SER A 21 -8.81 -5.88 -1.89
N PRO A 22 -8.73 -6.39 -0.64
CA PRO A 22 -7.61 -6.08 0.25
C PRO A 22 -6.28 -6.52 -0.36
N GLY A 23 -6.21 -7.69 -0.99
CA GLY A 23 -4.99 -8.18 -1.63
C GLY A 23 -4.47 -7.26 -2.74
N ALA A 24 -5.36 -6.60 -3.49
CA ALA A 24 -4.96 -5.66 -4.53
C ALA A 24 -4.48 -4.33 -3.95
N HIS A 25 -5.14 -3.83 -2.91
CA HIS A 25 -4.67 -2.66 -2.16
C HIS A 25 -3.28 -2.90 -1.56
N TYR A 26 -3.07 -4.03 -0.89
CA TYR A 26 -1.76 -4.37 -0.30
C TYR A 26 -0.66 -4.53 -1.36
N GLY A 27 -0.95 -5.25 -2.46
CA GLY A 27 0.02 -5.44 -3.55
C GLY A 27 0.42 -4.12 -4.21
N LEU A 28 -0.55 -3.22 -4.43
CA LEU A 28 -0.29 -1.90 -4.98
C LEU A 28 0.53 -1.03 -4.02
N ALA A 29 0.17 -1.01 -2.73
CA ALA A 29 0.93 -0.33 -1.70
C ALA A 29 2.39 -0.80 -1.66
N PHE A 30 2.61 -2.11 -1.64
CA PHE A 30 3.96 -2.68 -1.58
C PHE A 30 4.85 -2.23 -2.75
N ILE A 31 4.28 -2.13 -3.95
CA ILE A 31 5.03 -1.65 -5.12
C ILE A 31 5.26 -0.14 -5.06
N LEU A 32 4.31 0.64 -4.58
CA LEU A 32 4.45 2.08 -4.38
C LEU A 32 5.56 2.40 -3.37
N LEU A 33 5.67 1.64 -2.27
CA LEU A 33 6.77 1.76 -1.31
C LEU A 33 8.13 1.54 -1.96
N ARG A 34 8.26 0.52 -2.83
CA ARG A 34 9.52 0.26 -3.55
C ARG A 34 9.87 1.35 -4.55
N GLN A 35 8.87 2.07 -5.05
CA GLN A 35 9.06 3.21 -5.94
C GLN A 35 9.35 4.52 -5.18
N GLY A 36 9.27 4.51 -3.84
CA GLY A 36 9.39 5.71 -3.01
C GLY A 36 8.11 6.57 -2.94
N SER A 37 7.00 6.08 -3.49
CA SER A 37 5.70 6.75 -3.41
C SER A 37 5.01 6.40 -2.08
N GLU A 38 5.57 6.87 -0.98
CA GLU A 38 5.06 6.58 0.38
C GLU A 38 3.67 7.15 0.61
N GLY A 39 3.38 8.34 0.06
CA GLY A 39 2.05 8.98 0.15
C GLY A 39 0.93 8.12 -0.42
N GLU A 40 1.04 7.69 -1.68
CA GLU A 40 0.05 6.79 -2.29
C GLU A 40 0.02 5.43 -1.60
N ALA A 41 1.17 4.92 -1.13
CA ALA A 41 1.23 3.65 -0.42
C ALA A 41 0.41 3.68 0.87
N ILE A 42 0.47 4.78 1.64
CA ILE A 42 -0.31 4.97 2.86
C ILE A 42 -1.80 4.79 2.58
N GLU A 43 -2.35 5.46 1.55
CA GLU A 43 -3.77 5.37 1.21
C GLU A 43 -4.20 3.92 0.92
N HIS A 44 -3.37 3.18 0.19
CA HIS A 44 -3.64 1.78 -0.13
C HIS A 44 -3.46 0.84 1.07
N LEU A 45 -2.50 1.07 1.96
CA LEU A 45 -2.36 0.30 3.20
C LEU A 45 -3.55 0.54 4.14
N GLU A 46 -4.05 1.78 4.23
CA GLU A 46 -5.23 2.09 5.03
C GLU A 46 -6.49 1.40 4.50
N ALA A 47 -6.71 1.43 3.18
CA ALA A 47 -7.81 0.71 2.56
C ALA A 47 -7.71 -0.81 2.81
N PHE A 48 -6.50 -1.38 2.75
CA PHE A 48 -6.26 -2.78 3.07
C PHE A 48 -6.66 -3.12 4.52
N LEU A 49 -6.30 -2.29 5.49
CA LEU A 49 -6.65 -2.49 6.90
C LEU A 49 -8.14 -2.21 7.19
N ALA A 50 -8.75 -1.28 6.47
CA ALA A 50 -10.17 -0.93 6.61
C ALA A 50 -11.10 -2.10 6.27
N GLU A 51 -10.71 -2.92 5.29
CA GLU A 51 -11.45 -4.13 4.88
C GLU A 51 -11.31 -5.28 5.90
N LYS A 52 -10.48 -5.12 6.95
CA LYS A 52 -10.27 -6.08 8.06
C LYS A 52 -10.11 -7.53 7.58
N PRO A 53 -9.10 -7.82 6.75
CA PRO A 53 -8.91 -9.16 6.24
C PRO A 53 -8.59 -10.10 7.41
N SER A 54 -9.48 -11.06 7.64
CA SER A 54 -9.46 -11.95 8.81
C SER A 54 -8.86 -13.32 8.50
N ASP A 55 -8.49 -13.55 7.25
CA ASP A 55 -7.87 -14.79 6.79
C ASP A 55 -6.45 -14.97 7.35
N GLU A 56 -6.06 -16.22 7.59
CA GLU A 56 -4.70 -16.51 8.08
C GLU A 56 -3.61 -15.99 7.14
N GLN A 57 -3.87 -16.06 5.84
CA GLN A 57 -3.00 -15.53 4.78
C GLN A 57 -2.83 -14.01 4.83
N ALA A 58 -3.78 -13.30 5.44
CA ALA A 58 -3.73 -11.85 5.56
C ALA A 58 -3.12 -11.38 6.87
N LYS A 59 -2.96 -12.24 7.89
CA LYS A 59 -2.38 -11.86 9.19
C LYS A 59 -0.98 -11.26 9.04
N ASP A 60 -0.12 -11.89 8.23
CA ASP A 60 1.23 -11.39 7.95
C ASP A 60 1.18 -10.05 7.21
N HIS A 61 0.28 -9.91 6.24
CA HIS A 61 0.10 -8.65 5.51
C HIS A 61 -0.45 -7.54 6.40
N VAL A 62 -1.37 -7.84 7.33
CA VAL A 62 -1.91 -6.89 8.33
C VAL A 62 -0.79 -6.41 9.24
N ALA A 63 -0.02 -7.32 9.83
CA ALA A 63 1.10 -6.95 10.69
C ALA A 63 2.12 -6.07 9.94
N HIS A 64 2.44 -6.42 8.69
CA HIS A 64 3.33 -5.61 7.85
C HIS A 64 2.74 -4.23 7.54
N ALA A 65 1.46 -4.17 7.15
CA ALA A 65 0.78 -2.92 6.80
C ALA A 65 0.68 -1.97 7.99
N GLU A 66 0.32 -2.48 9.18
CA GLU A 66 0.26 -1.69 10.41
C GLU A 66 1.63 -1.14 10.80
N ALA A 67 2.66 -2.00 10.79
CA ALA A 67 4.03 -1.59 11.10
C ALA A 67 4.53 -0.52 10.11
N THR A 68 4.26 -0.73 8.82
CA THR A 68 4.66 0.20 7.76
C THR A 68 3.94 1.54 7.89
N LEU A 69 2.62 1.55 8.08
CA LEU A 69 1.84 2.78 8.26
C LEU A 69 2.30 3.58 9.47
N SER A 70 2.55 2.89 10.58
CA SER A 70 3.07 3.53 11.80
C SER A 70 4.43 4.19 11.53
N LYS A 71 5.32 3.46 10.82
CA LYS A 71 6.64 3.96 10.43
C LYS A 71 6.54 5.19 9.51
N LEU A 72 5.77 5.12 8.44
CA LEU A 72 5.60 6.20 7.46
C LEU A 72 4.90 7.44 8.03
N ARG A 73 3.93 7.26 8.93
CA ARG A 73 3.29 8.36 9.64
C ARG A 73 4.21 9.02 10.66
N GLY A 74 5.14 8.26 11.24
CA GLY A 74 6.18 8.77 12.13
C GLY A 74 7.31 9.47 11.36
N GLU A 75 7.71 8.95 10.21
CA GLU A 75 8.77 9.52 9.35
C GLU A 75 8.26 10.71 8.50
N GLY A 76 6.97 10.74 8.17
CA GLY A 76 6.34 11.82 7.39
C GLY A 76 6.23 13.17 8.09
N MET A 77 6.73 13.30 9.33
CA MET A 77 6.81 14.57 10.06
C MET A 77 8.21 15.21 10.06
N ASP A 78 9.22 14.58 9.48
CA ASP A 78 10.62 15.07 9.48
C ASP A 78 11.21 15.34 8.08
N GLY A 79 10.39 15.49 7.02
CA GLY A 79 10.99 15.58 5.67
C GLY A 79 10.13 16.00 4.48
N GLN A 80 9.04 16.76 4.65
CA GLN A 80 8.37 17.39 3.51
C GLN A 80 8.30 18.91 3.68
N ASP A 81 9.47 19.53 3.76
CA ASP A 81 9.72 20.90 3.30
C ASP A 81 10.54 20.77 2.02
N ASP A 82 9.87 20.72 0.87
CA ASP A 82 10.50 21.14 -0.39
C ASP A 82 9.51 22.05 -1.13
N PRO A 83 9.61 23.37 -0.93
CA PRO A 83 8.88 24.34 -1.72
C PRO A 83 9.54 24.49 -3.10
N GLN A 84 8.76 24.29 -4.17
CA GLN A 84 9.06 24.83 -5.49
C GLN A 84 8.16 26.05 -5.74
#